data_AF-A0A936MHM1-F1
#
_entry.id   AF-A0A936MHM1-F1
#
_cell.length_a   1.000
_cell.length_b   1.000
_cell.length_c   1.000
_cell.angle_alpha   90.00
_cell.angle_beta   90.00
_cell.angle_gamma   90.00
#
_symmetry.space_group_name_H-M   'P 1'
#
loop_
_entity.id
_entity.type
_entity.pdbx_description
1 polymer ?
#
loop_
_entity_poly.entity_id
_entity_poly.type
_entity_poly.pdbx_seq_one_letter_code
_entity_poly.pdbx_strand_id
1 'polypeptide(L)'
;MYRLLFIVCVCIFLVQCRSKEEGESSKSLWSNFGKLTENEESGINNIIRFYGGQCKYGAGNSVTISAGTKKYFNIEVSKSELLEKFSDKAELPASNIAQIFFSNLKSEQKNYSEIQVTVVFENGKKLQFIYKTPQLLQITKRFGLCYKIVEYIKYKQYDEIKKRIKSSFPEEFGKDFNEKNAIEAALSEMQIVDKNLGDIQGFRLHGFYVYQTKDLKDILHISGVIIRDTEQHSHEFSIEIDLNGDKEDVYFLDYKLLIFQSDQLLQLVVNTCR
;
A
#
# COMPACT_ATOMS: atom_id res chain seq x y z
N MET A 1 49.63 15.01 -53.34
CA MET A 1 49.84 16.01 -52.26
C MET A 1 48.84 15.75 -51.15
N TYR A 2 49.34 15.59 -49.94
CA TYR A 2 48.64 15.24 -48.70
C TYR A 2 47.60 16.28 -48.25
N ARG A 3 46.52 15.79 -47.62
CA ARG A 3 45.84 16.26 -46.38
C ARG A 3 44.47 15.59 -46.32
N LEU A 4 44.32 14.41 -45.73
CA LEU A 4 44.13 14.16 -44.29
C LEU A 4 43.31 15.26 -43.59
N LEU A 5 42.01 15.01 -43.40
CA LEU A 5 41.29 15.52 -42.23
C LEU A 5 40.36 14.42 -41.72
N PHE A 6 40.78 13.84 -40.60
CA PHE A 6 39.98 13.03 -39.69
C PHE A 6 38.77 13.85 -39.23
N ILE A 7 37.54 13.33 -39.41
CA ILE A 7 36.41 13.76 -38.59
C ILE A 7 35.87 12.53 -37.87
N VAL A 8 35.95 12.65 -36.56
CA VAL A 8 35.72 11.67 -35.52
C VAL A 8 34.24 11.27 -35.47
N CYS A 9 34.00 9.97 -35.36
CA CYS A 9 32.75 9.37 -34.93
C CYS A 9 32.28 9.98 -33.61
N VAL A 10 31.10 10.61 -33.62
CA VAL A 10 30.31 10.80 -32.40
C VAL A 10 28.99 10.08 -32.61
N CYS A 11 29.01 8.76 -32.35
CA CYS A 11 27.80 8.00 -32.11
C CYS A 11 27.24 8.46 -30.76
N ILE A 12 26.31 9.42 -30.79
CA ILE A 12 25.50 9.76 -29.62
C ILE A 12 24.59 8.56 -29.37
N PHE A 13 25.05 7.65 -28.51
CA PHE A 13 24.18 6.73 -27.81
C PHE A 13 23.22 7.56 -26.98
N LEU A 14 22.01 7.78 -27.49
CA LEU A 14 20.86 8.17 -26.68
C LEU A 14 20.48 6.96 -25.81
N VAL A 15 21.27 6.72 -24.76
CA VAL A 15 20.78 5.98 -23.61
C VAL A 15 19.78 6.91 -22.93
N GLN A 16 18.50 6.70 -23.24
CA GLN A 16 17.40 7.25 -22.46
C GLN A 16 17.45 6.58 -21.08
N CYS A 17 18.36 7.05 -20.22
CA CYS A 17 18.19 6.97 -18.79
C CYS A 17 16.93 7.77 -18.48
N ARG A 18 15.82 7.06 -18.24
CA ARG A 18 14.60 7.62 -17.66
C ARG A 18 15.00 8.38 -16.40
N SER A 19 15.02 9.71 -16.46
CA SER A 19 15.35 10.56 -15.33
C SER A 19 14.33 10.27 -14.25
N LYS A 20 14.83 9.83 -13.08
CA LYS A 20 14.06 9.79 -11.85
C LYS A 20 13.63 11.24 -11.60
N GLU A 21 12.35 11.59 -11.80
CA GLU A 21 11.88 12.94 -11.49
C GLU A 21 12.21 13.23 -10.01
N GLU A 22 13.04 14.24 -9.77
CA GLU A 22 13.38 14.68 -8.42
C GLU A 22 12.12 15.31 -7.81
N GLY A 23 11.52 14.63 -6.83
CA GLY A 23 10.35 15.15 -6.16
C GLY A 23 10.68 16.40 -5.33
N GLU A 24 9.73 17.33 -5.24
CA GLU A 24 9.90 18.63 -4.57
C GLU A 24 8.97 18.77 -3.37
N SER A 25 9.45 19.41 -2.31
CA SER A 25 8.63 19.76 -1.15
C SER A 25 8.37 21.26 -1.11
N SER A 26 7.15 21.68 -0.76
CA SER A 26 6.83 23.11 -0.59
C SER A 26 5.83 23.36 0.53
N LYS A 27 5.83 24.59 1.07
CA LYS A 27 4.97 24.98 2.19
C LYS A 27 3.56 25.31 1.71
N SER A 28 2.53 24.89 2.46
CA SER A 28 1.14 25.24 2.19
C SER A 28 0.80 26.66 2.67
N LEU A 29 0.02 27.41 1.89
CA LEU A 29 -0.45 28.76 2.22
C LEU A 29 -1.42 28.81 3.41
N TRP A 30 -1.98 27.67 3.83
CA TRP A 30 -3.08 27.58 4.78
C TRP A 30 -2.67 27.49 6.25
N SER A 31 -1.48 27.98 6.61
CA SER A 31 -0.88 27.58 7.87
C SER A 31 -0.09 28.65 8.62
N ASN A 32 -0.25 28.65 9.95
CA ASN A 32 0.56 29.41 10.90
C ASN A 32 1.80 28.55 11.24
N PHE A 33 3.00 28.84 10.71
CA PHE A 33 4.16 27.93 10.90
C PHE A 33 5.42 28.49 11.57
N GLY A 34 5.89 27.70 12.55
CA GLY A 34 7.31 27.53 12.91
C GLY A 34 8.01 26.48 12.03
N LYS A 35 9.29 26.18 12.32
CA LYS A 35 10.11 25.19 11.58
C LYS A 35 9.62 23.75 11.84
N LEU A 36 9.63 22.87 10.82
CA LEU A 36 9.37 21.43 10.99
C LEU A 36 10.36 20.82 11.99
N THR A 37 9.94 19.77 12.70
CA THR A 37 10.87 18.89 13.42
C THR A 37 11.62 17.99 12.45
N GLU A 38 12.75 17.41 12.88
CA GLU A 38 13.52 16.45 12.07
C GLU A 38 12.70 15.20 11.72
N ASN A 39 11.83 14.75 12.63
CA ASN A 39 10.97 13.58 12.40
C ASN A 39 9.86 13.90 11.39
N GLU A 40 9.27 15.09 11.44
CA GLU A 40 8.29 15.56 10.44
C GLU A 40 8.93 15.68 9.06
N GLU A 41 10.12 16.30 8.98
CA GLU A 41 10.89 16.45 7.74
C GLU A 41 11.27 15.08 7.16
N SER A 42 11.73 14.14 8.00
CA SER A 42 11.98 12.75 7.60
C SER A 42 10.73 12.08 7.05
N GLY A 43 9.56 12.30 7.67
CA GLY A 43 8.28 11.78 7.19
C GLY A 43 7.93 12.28 5.78
N ILE A 44 8.04 13.60 5.56
CA ILE A 44 7.82 14.21 4.24
C ILE A 44 8.80 13.70 3.20
N ASN A 45 10.09 13.63 3.54
CA ASN A 45 11.12 13.14 2.62
C ASN A 45 10.89 11.67 2.23
N ASN A 46 10.41 10.85 3.16
CA ASN A 46 10.07 9.46 2.87
C ASN A 46 8.84 9.34 1.96
N ILE A 47 7.85 10.22 2.10
CA ILE A 47 6.70 10.29 1.18
C ILE A 47 7.18 10.66 -0.23
N ILE A 48 8.00 11.71 -0.36
CA ILE A 48 8.54 12.15 -1.66
C ILE A 48 9.41 11.05 -2.28
N ARG A 49 10.25 10.39 -1.49
CA ARG A 49 11.08 9.28 -1.98
C ARG A 49 10.23 8.11 -2.51
N PHE A 50 9.09 7.85 -1.87
CA PHE A 50 8.22 6.74 -2.25
C PHE A 50 7.36 7.08 -3.47
N TYR A 51 6.68 8.22 -3.46
CA TYR A 51 5.70 8.60 -4.48
C TYR A 51 6.28 9.47 -5.60
N GLY A 52 7.45 10.07 -5.41
CA GLY A 52 7.93 11.14 -6.27
C GLY A 52 7.02 12.38 -6.19
N GLY A 53 7.05 13.19 -7.25
CA GLY A 53 6.14 14.31 -7.41
C GLY A 53 6.33 15.44 -6.40
N GLN A 54 5.26 16.22 -6.17
CA GLN A 54 5.28 17.38 -5.30
C GLN A 54 4.49 17.11 -4.01
N CYS A 55 5.11 17.42 -2.87
CA CYS A 55 4.48 17.31 -1.56
C CYS A 55 4.34 18.69 -0.91
N LYS A 56 3.10 19.15 -0.71
CA LYS A 56 2.78 20.29 0.14
C LYS A 56 2.38 19.84 1.52
N TYR A 57 2.75 20.60 2.53
CA TYR A 57 2.44 20.23 3.90
C TYR A 57 2.18 21.42 4.82
N GLY A 58 1.58 21.12 5.97
CA GLY A 58 1.46 22.05 7.09
C GLY A 58 0.60 21.46 8.20
N ALA A 59 0.97 21.65 9.46
CA ALA A 59 0.06 21.47 10.59
C ALA A 59 -0.97 22.61 10.75
N GLY A 60 -2.03 22.32 11.49
CA GLY A 60 -3.01 23.30 11.89
C GLY A 60 -3.65 22.91 13.20
N ASN A 61 -4.53 23.78 13.68
CA ASN A 61 -5.31 23.56 14.88
C ASN A 61 -6.79 23.62 14.48
N SER A 62 -7.56 22.60 14.83
CA SER A 62 -9.02 22.66 14.77
C SER A 62 -9.56 22.99 16.16
N VAL A 63 -10.47 23.96 16.22
CA VAL A 63 -11.21 24.28 17.44
C VAL A 63 -12.46 23.41 17.42
N THR A 64 -12.51 22.38 18.28
CA THR A 64 -13.77 21.65 18.49
C THR A 64 -14.40 22.13 19.79
N ILE A 65 -15.68 22.55 19.73
CA ILE A 65 -16.43 23.22 20.81
C ILE A 65 -16.44 22.44 22.14
N SER A 66 -16.21 21.13 22.12
CA SER A 66 -16.28 20.24 23.29
C SER A 66 -15.00 19.50 23.68
N ALA A 67 -13.95 19.52 22.84
CA ALA A 67 -12.77 18.63 23.00
C ALA A 67 -11.42 19.36 23.09
N GLY A 68 -11.43 20.69 23.20
CA GLY A 68 -10.22 21.50 23.14
C GLY A 68 -9.64 21.64 21.73
N THR A 69 -8.49 22.28 21.63
CA THR A 69 -7.76 22.48 20.36
C THR A 69 -7.10 21.17 19.93
N LYS A 70 -7.49 20.65 18.77
CA LYS A 70 -6.93 19.44 18.16
C LYS A 70 -5.93 19.82 17.08
N LYS A 71 -4.66 19.45 17.26
CA LYS A 71 -3.61 19.69 16.26
C LYS A 71 -3.66 18.59 15.20
N TYR A 72 -3.66 18.98 13.93
CA TYR A 72 -3.62 18.07 12.78
C TYR A 72 -2.41 18.36 11.90
N PHE A 73 -2.01 17.41 11.05
CA PHE A 73 -1.00 17.62 10.01
C PHE A 73 -1.58 17.35 8.62
N ASN A 74 -1.47 18.32 7.72
CA ASN A 74 -1.93 18.21 6.34
C ASN A 74 -0.77 17.86 5.42
N ILE A 75 -1.03 16.91 4.52
CA ILE A 75 -0.11 16.47 3.47
C ILE A 75 -0.90 16.45 2.16
N GLU A 76 -0.45 17.19 1.15
CA GLU A 76 -1.00 17.15 -0.21
C GLU A 76 0.09 16.61 -1.14
N VAL A 77 -0.18 15.49 -1.81
CA VAL A 77 0.72 14.92 -2.81
C VAL A 77 0.09 15.07 -4.20
N SER A 78 0.89 15.53 -5.15
CA SER A 78 0.48 15.86 -6.51
C SER A 78 1.59 15.56 -7.51
N LYS A 79 1.27 15.50 -8.80
CA LYS A 79 2.24 15.25 -9.89
C LYS A 79 3.07 13.98 -9.65
N SER A 80 2.41 12.89 -9.27
CA SER A 80 3.06 11.61 -9.01
C SER A 80 2.53 10.57 -9.99
N GLU A 81 3.40 10.09 -10.89
CA GLU A 81 3.08 8.98 -11.80
C GLU A 81 2.60 7.74 -11.03
N LEU A 82 3.11 7.53 -9.82
CA LEU A 82 2.70 6.40 -8.98
C LEU A 82 1.27 6.55 -8.49
N LEU A 83 0.83 7.76 -8.11
CA LEU A 83 -0.54 8.00 -7.65
C LEU A 83 -1.55 7.76 -8.77
N GLU A 84 -1.24 8.11 -10.02
CA GLU A 84 -2.14 7.92 -11.16
C GLU A 84 -2.59 6.46 -11.34
N LYS A 85 -1.73 5.50 -10.97
CA LYS A 85 -2.05 4.06 -10.98
C LYS A 85 -3.14 3.64 -10.00
N PHE A 86 -3.52 4.52 -9.07
CA PHE A 86 -4.52 4.27 -8.03
C PHE A 86 -5.69 5.27 -8.10
N SER A 87 -5.98 5.83 -9.28
CA SER A 87 -7.03 6.85 -9.44
C SER A 87 -8.45 6.37 -9.09
N ASP A 88 -8.69 5.06 -9.17
CA ASP A 88 -9.90 4.35 -8.76
C ASP A 88 -9.87 3.87 -7.30
N LYS A 89 -8.67 3.75 -6.70
CA LYS A 89 -8.42 3.25 -5.34
C LYS A 89 -7.58 4.22 -4.49
N ALA A 90 -7.89 5.52 -4.58
CA ALA A 90 -7.07 6.58 -3.99
C ALA A 90 -6.88 6.51 -2.47
N GLU A 91 -7.76 5.80 -1.76
CA GLU A 91 -7.64 5.56 -0.32
C GLU A 91 -6.40 4.72 0.05
N LEU A 92 -5.96 3.81 -0.84
CA LEU A 92 -4.75 3.03 -0.63
C LEU A 92 -3.50 3.92 -0.54
N PRO A 93 -3.12 4.70 -1.58
CA PRO A 93 -1.96 5.55 -1.44
C PRO A 93 -2.13 6.62 -0.35
N ALA A 94 -3.34 7.15 -0.14
CA ALA A 94 -3.58 8.14 0.91
C ALA A 94 -3.31 7.60 2.32
N SER A 95 -3.75 6.37 2.61
CA SER A 95 -3.54 5.71 3.90
C SER A 95 -2.06 5.37 4.12
N ASN A 96 -1.36 4.94 3.07
CA ASN A 96 0.08 4.72 3.13
C ASN A 96 0.86 6.02 3.33
N ILE A 97 0.48 7.13 2.68
CA ILE A 97 1.07 8.46 2.93
C ILE A 97 0.92 8.84 4.41
N ALA A 98 -0.30 8.72 4.97
CA ALA A 98 -0.55 9.00 6.37
C ALA A 98 0.31 8.13 7.29
N GLN A 99 0.43 6.84 6.97
CA GLN A 99 1.21 5.90 7.75
C GLN A 99 2.72 6.16 7.68
N ILE A 100 3.28 6.45 6.50
CA ILE A 100 4.69 6.79 6.35
C ILE A 100 5.02 7.99 7.24
N PHE A 101 4.20 9.04 7.20
CA PHE A 101 4.39 10.20 8.05
C PHE A 101 4.26 9.83 9.54
N PHE A 102 3.16 9.18 9.92
CA PHE A 102 2.87 8.79 11.30
C PHE A 102 3.98 7.95 11.93
N SER A 103 4.49 6.94 11.22
CA SER A 103 5.59 6.08 11.70
C SER A 103 6.90 6.85 11.89
N ASN A 104 7.14 7.92 11.14
CA ASN A 104 8.34 8.75 11.28
C ASN A 104 8.32 9.65 12.52
N LEU A 105 7.13 10.01 13.02
CA LEU A 105 6.98 10.91 14.17
C LEU A 105 7.54 10.35 15.49
N LYS A 106 7.67 9.03 15.65
CA LYS A 106 8.14 8.39 16.90
C LYS A 106 7.36 8.91 18.12
N SER A 107 8.03 9.53 19.09
CA SER A 107 7.40 10.11 20.29
C SER A 107 6.51 11.34 20.01
N GLU A 108 6.62 11.96 18.83
CA GLU A 108 5.84 13.13 18.43
C GLU A 108 4.45 12.76 17.91
N GLN A 109 4.12 11.47 17.76
CA GLN A 109 2.79 11.00 17.35
C GLN A 109 1.67 11.60 18.23
N LYS A 110 1.93 11.76 19.54
CA LYS A 110 1.00 12.35 20.51
C LYS A 110 0.67 13.83 20.25
N ASN A 111 1.48 14.51 19.44
CA ASN A 111 1.27 15.92 19.12
C ASN A 111 0.12 16.11 18.14
N TYR A 112 -0.36 15.05 17.50
CA TYR A 112 -1.37 15.10 16.44
C TYR A 112 -2.57 14.23 16.80
N SER A 113 -3.77 14.77 16.62
CA SER A 113 -5.01 13.98 16.72
C SER A 113 -5.34 13.26 15.42
N GLU A 114 -4.90 13.82 14.29
CA GLU A 114 -5.16 13.31 12.95
C GLU A 114 -4.11 13.78 11.94
N ILE A 115 -4.00 13.01 10.86
CA ILE A 115 -3.24 13.33 9.66
C ILE A 115 -4.23 13.42 8.50
N GLN A 116 -4.25 14.54 7.80
CA GLN A 116 -5.11 14.77 6.64
C GLN A 116 -4.26 14.63 5.38
N VAL A 117 -4.70 13.76 4.47
CA VAL A 117 -4.00 13.51 3.22
C VAL A 117 -4.88 13.94 2.06
N THR A 118 -4.33 14.77 1.17
CA THR A 118 -4.96 15.13 -0.09
C THR A 118 -4.14 14.54 -1.23
N VAL A 119 -4.81 13.76 -2.09
CA VAL A 119 -4.23 13.24 -3.33
C VAL A 119 -4.78 14.07 -4.48
N VAL A 120 -3.88 14.59 -5.32
CA VAL A 120 -4.23 15.39 -6.51
C VAL A 120 -3.75 14.66 -7.76
N PHE A 121 -4.70 14.26 -8.60
CA PHE A 121 -4.45 13.59 -9.88
C PHE A 121 -4.22 14.60 -11.02
N GLU A 122 -3.60 14.15 -12.10
CA GLU A 122 -3.31 14.97 -13.30
C GLU A 122 -4.56 15.61 -13.92
N ASN A 123 -5.70 14.93 -13.87
CA ASN A 123 -6.99 15.47 -14.35
C ASN A 123 -7.57 16.57 -13.43
N GLY A 124 -6.86 16.97 -12.38
CA GLY A 124 -7.28 17.98 -11.41
C GLY A 124 -8.20 17.46 -10.31
N LYS A 125 -8.60 16.17 -10.33
CA LYS A 125 -9.38 15.54 -9.26
C LYS A 125 -8.57 15.58 -7.97
N LYS A 126 -9.22 16.08 -6.91
CA LYS A 126 -8.66 16.12 -5.55
C LYS A 126 -9.50 15.27 -4.63
N LEU A 127 -8.87 14.37 -3.89
CA LEU A 127 -9.53 13.55 -2.87
C LEU A 127 -8.82 13.76 -1.53
N GLN A 128 -9.60 14.04 -0.49
CA GLN A 128 -9.10 14.28 0.85
C GLN A 128 -9.55 13.16 1.79
N PHE A 129 -8.63 12.70 2.62
CA PHE A 129 -8.81 11.63 3.59
C PHE A 129 -8.31 12.09 4.96
N ILE A 130 -8.95 11.62 6.03
CA ILE A 130 -8.60 11.97 7.41
C ILE A 130 -8.32 10.70 8.19
N TYR A 131 -7.13 10.59 8.76
CA TYR A 131 -6.69 9.43 9.53
C TYR A 131 -6.44 9.82 10.98
N LYS A 132 -7.23 9.27 11.90
CA LYS A 132 -7.07 9.53 13.34
C LYS A 132 -5.84 8.81 13.88
N THR A 133 -5.02 9.50 14.67
CA THR A 133 -3.78 8.91 15.20
C THR A 133 -3.99 7.69 16.11
N PRO A 134 -5.06 7.57 16.94
CA PRO A 134 -5.32 6.33 17.68
C PRO A 134 -5.57 5.13 16.76
N GLN A 135 -6.27 5.32 15.64
CA GLN A 135 -6.53 4.27 14.66
C GLN A 135 -5.25 3.88 13.91
N LEU A 136 -4.43 4.86 13.48
CA LEU A 136 -3.14 4.59 12.85
C LEU A 136 -2.20 3.79 13.77
N LEU A 137 -2.18 4.12 15.07
CA LEU A 137 -1.42 3.36 16.06
C LEU A 137 -1.89 1.90 16.14
N GLN A 138 -3.19 1.67 16.11
CA GLN A 138 -3.77 0.33 16.12
C GLN A 138 -3.39 -0.45 14.86
N ILE A 139 -3.56 0.16 13.69
CA ILE A 139 -3.21 -0.42 12.38
C ILE A 139 -1.72 -0.77 12.32
N THR A 140 -0.85 0.12 12.83
CA THR A 140 0.59 -0.11 12.90
C THR A 140 0.95 -1.41 13.62
N LYS A 141 0.25 -1.74 14.71
CA LYS A 141 0.46 -2.98 15.46
C LYS A 141 0.06 -4.23 14.66
N ARG A 142 -0.90 -4.08 13.75
CA ARG A 142 -1.43 -5.19 12.92
C ARG A 142 -0.59 -5.44 11.67
N PHE A 143 0.18 -4.47 11.17
CA PHE A 143 1.10 -4.71 10.03
C PHE A 143 2.13 -5.81 10.28
N GLY A 144 2.51 -6.05 11.54
CA GLY A 144 3.42 -7.14 11.89
C GLY A 144 2.93 -8.50 11.36
N LEU A 145 1.62 -8.74 11.38
CA LEU A 145 1.03 -9.97 10.83
C LEU A 145 1.17 -10.03 9.30
N CYS A 146 0.93 -8.92 8.59
CA CYS A 146 1.13 -8.85 7.14
C CYS A 146 2.55 -9.21 6.73
N TYR A 147 3.55 -8.57 7.37
CA TYR A 147 4.96 -8.87 7.10
C TYR A 147 5.31 -10.32 7.45
N LYS A 148 4.74 -10.86 8.53
CA LYS A 148 4.93 -12.27 8.93
C LYS A 148 4.39 -13.25 7.88
N ILE A 149 3.20 -12.98 7.33
CA ILE A 149 2.63 -13.80 6.25
C ILE A 149 3.52 -13.73 5.01
N VAL A 150 3.97 -12.54 4.60
CA VAL A 150 4.91 -12.39 3.47
C VAL A 150 6.20 -13.19 3.70
N GLU A 151 6.79 -13.13 4.90
CA GLU A 151 7.99 -13.92 5.21
C GLU A 151 7.70 -15.43 5.16
N TYR A 152 6.54 -15.88 5.63
CA TYR A 152 6.15 -17.29 5.47
C TYR A 152 6.06 -17.72 4.01
N ILE A 153 5.54 -16.87 3.14
CA ILE A 153 5.49 -17.15 1.69
C ILE A 153 6.92 -17.22 1.15
N LYS A 154 7.75 -16.21 1.45
CA LYS A 154 9.15 -16.12 1.03
C LYS A 154 9.96 -17.36 1.40
N TYR A 155 9.78 -17.89 2.61
CA TYR A 155 10.46 -19.10 3.08
C TYR A 155 9.66 -20.39 2.88
N LYS A 156 8.57 -20.37 2.11
CA LYS A 156 7.76 -21.54 1.76
C LYS A 156 7.20 -22.28 2.99
N GLN A 157 6.92 -21.54 4.07
CA GLN A 157 6.36 -22.03 5.32
C GLN A 157 4.82 -22.07 5.25
N TYR A 158 4.27 -22.75 4.24
CA TYR A 158 2.82 -22.77 3.96
C TYR A 158 1.98 -23.33 5.12
N ASP A 159 2.52 -24.26 5.91
CA ASP A 159 1.85 -24.77 7.10
C ASP A 159 1.62 -23.69 8.17
N GLU A 160 2.50 -22.69 8.26
CA GLU A 160 2.32 -21.57 9.19
C GLU A 160 1.24 -20.59 8.73
N ILE A 161 1.08 -20.43 7.41
CA ILE A 161 0.00 -19.67 6.79
C ILE A 161 -1.33 -20.38 7.04
N LYS A 162 -1.38 -21.69 6.79
CA LYS A 162 -2.56 -22.55 6.98
C LYS A 162 -3.14 -22.46 8.39
N LYS A 163 -2.30 -22.42 9.43
CA LYS A 163 -2.74 -22.30 10.83
C LYS A 163 -3.47 -20.98 11.13
N ARG A 164 -3.17 -19.94 10.35
CA ARG A 164 -3.63 -18.56 10.55
C ARG A 164 -4.84 -18.21 9.71
N ILE A 165 -4.99 -18.83 8.54
CA ILE A 165 -6.20 -18.67 7.73
C ILE A 165 -7.38 -19.20 8.54
N LYS A 166 -8.38 -18.34 8.74
CA LYS A 166 -9.69 -18.70 9.27
C LYS A 166 -10.69 -18.47 8.17
N SER A 167 -11.61 -19.41 7.96
CA SER A 167 -12.85 -19.08 7.28
C SER A 167 -13.62 -18.09 8.14
N SER A 168 -13.49 -16.82 7.78
CA SER A 168 -14.61 -15.91 7.91
C SER A 168 -14.71 -15.26 6.54
N PHE A 169 -15.66 -15.63 5.69
CA PHE A 169 -17.05 -15.20 5.85
C PHE A 169 -18.03 -16.34 5.56
N PRO A 170 -18.48 -17.12 6.57
CA PRO A 170 -19.39 -18.26 6.35
C PRO A 170 -20.75 -17.86 5.75
N GLU A 171 -21.15 -16.59 5.82
CA GLU A 171 -22.47 -16.18 5.35
C GLU A 171 -22.55 -15.85 3.85
N GLU A 172 -21.44 -15.48 3.20
CA GLU A 172 -21.46 -15.05 1.79
C GLU A 172 -21.24 -16.21 0.80
N PHE A 173 -20.66 -17.32 1.25
CA PHE A 173 -20.30 -18.46 0.39
C PHE A 173 -21.27 -19.65 0.47
N GLY A 174 -22.39 -19.53 1.20
CA GLY A 174 -23.42 -20.55 1.27
C GLY A 174 -23.03 -21.79 2.11
N LYS A 175 -24.04 -22.62 2.42
CA LYS A 175 -23.93 -23.76 3.37
C LYS A 175 -23.02 -24.91 2.90
N ASP A 176 -22.51 -24.88 1.67
CA ASP A 176 -21.74 -25.98 1.05
C ASP A 176 -20.23 -25.67 0.93
N PHE A 177 -19.74 -24.60 1.55
CA PHE A 177 -18.31 -24.26 1.52
C PHE A 177 -17.48 -25.21 2.39
N ASN A 178 -16.69 -26.08 1.76
CA ASN A 178 -15.69 -26.90 2.47
C ASN A 178 -14.39 -26.09 2.66
N GLU A 179 -14.32 -25.40 3.81
CA GLU A 179 -13.20 -24.56 4.22
C GLU A 179 -11.84 -25.24 4.06
N LYS A 180 -11.71 -26.50 4.50
CA LYS A 180 -10.44 -27.22 4.43
C LYS A 180 -9.98 -27.35 2.99
N ASN A 181 -10.86 -27.76 2.08
CA ASN A 181 -10.50 -27.95 0.68
C ASN A 181 -10.16 -26.62 -0.01
N ALA A 182 -10.84 -25.52 0.35
CA ALA A 182 -10.56 -24.20 -0.21
C ALA A 182 -9.18 -23.66 0.22
N ILE A 183 -8.82 -23.85 1.50
CA ILE A 183 -7.49 -23.46 2.01
C ILE A 183 -6.39 -24.28 1.32
N GLU A 184 -6.56 -25.60 1.19
CA GLU A 184 -5.58 -26.45 0.50
C GLU A 184 -5.44 -26.07 -0.99
N ALA A 185 -6.55 -25.73 -1.66
CA ALA A 185 -6.53 -25.27 -3.04
C ALA A 185 -5.78 -23.95 -3.20
N ALA A 186 -6.05 -22.96 -2.32
CA ALA A 186 -5.36 -21.68 -2.32
C ALA A 186 -3.85 -21.86 -2.08
N LEU A 187 -3.45 -22.67 -1.10
CA LEU A 187 -2.04 -22.95 -0.81
C LEU A 187 -1.36 -23.68 -1.99
N SER A 188 -2.07 -24.58 -2.66
CA SER A 188 -1.56 -25.25 -3.87
C SER A 188 -1.35 -24.27 -5.01
N GLU A 189 -2.27 -23.33 -5.22
CA GLU A 189 -2.12 -22.25 -6.22
C GLU A 189 -0.91 -21.37 -5.88
N MET A 190 -0.74 -20.95 -4.62
CA MET A 190 0.44 -20.19 -4.19
C MET A 190 1.75 -20.91 -4.50
N GLN A 191 1.81 -22.23 -4.25
CA GLN A 191 2.99 -23.04 -4.56
C GLN A 191 3.29 -23.11 -6.07
N ILE A 192 2.25 -23.23 -6.90
CA ILE A 192 2.38 -23.22 -8.36
C ILE A 192 2.89 -21.87 -8.84
N VAL A 193 2.32 -20.78 -8.33
CA VAL A 193 2.71 -19.40 -8.62
C VAL A 193 4.18 -19.19 -8.23
N ASP A 194 4.58 -19.58 -7.02
CA ASP A 194 5.95 -19.39 -6.52
C ASP A 194 7.00 -20.15 -7.31
N LYS A 195 6.66 -21.31 -7.87
CA LYS A 195 7.60 -22.09 -8.70
C LYS A 195 8.00 -21.34 -9.98
N ASN A 196 7.14 -20.48 -10.49
CA ASN A 196 7.29 -19.89 -11.83
C ASN A 196 7.78 -18.43 -11.82
N LEU A 197 7.78 -17.76 -10.67
CA LEU A 197 7.97 -16.32 -10.60
C LEU A 197 9.31 -15.86 -10.01
N GLY A 198 10.18 -16.80 -9.63
CA GLY A 198 11.46 -16.46 -9.00
C GLY A 198 11.34 -16.07 -7.52
N ASP A 199 12.46 -15.67 -6.92
CA ASP A 199 12.55 -15.48 -5.47
C ASP A 199 11.95 -14.15 -5.00
N ILE A 200 11.26 -14.18 -3.86
CA ILE A 200 10.71 -12.98 -3.21
C ILE A 200 11.83 -12.18 -2.55
N GLN A 201 12.00 -10.94 -3.00
CA GLN A 201 12.97 -9.98 -2.46
C GLN A 201 12.39 -9.15 -1.32
N GLY A 202 11.08 -8.88 -1.35
CA GLY A 202 10.42 -8.15 -0.27
C GLY A 202 8.96 -7.84 -0.56
N PHE A 203 8.41 -6.92 0.22
CA PHE A 203 7.04 -6.45 0.09
C PHE A 203 6.99 -4.93 0.16
N ARG A 204 6.20 -4.32 -0.73
CA ARG A 204 5.96 -2.88 -0.77
C ARG A 204 4.50 -2.62 -0.46
N LEU A 205 4.24 -1.99 0.69
CA LEU A 205 2.90 -1.57 1.08
C LEU A 205 2.36 -0.51 0.11
N HIS A 206 1.14 -0.72 -0.39
CA HIS A 206 0.39 0.29 -1.14
C HIS A 206 -0.56 1.08 -0.24
N GLY A 207 -1.12 0.43 0.78
CA GLY A 207 -2.00 1.07 1.74
C GLY A 207 -2.93 0.10 2.46
N PHE A 208 -3.95 0.67 3.09
CA PHE A 208 -4.96 -0.04 3.82
C PHE A 208 -6.28 0.72 3.82
N TYR A 209 -7.36 0.01 4.16
CA TYR A 209 -8.61 0.62 4.56
C TYR A 209 -9.27 -0.25 5.63
N VAL A 210 -10.21 0.34 6.37
CA VAL A 210 -10.97 -0.35 7.40
C VAL A 210 -12.43 -0.32 7.00
N TYR A 211 -13.07 -1.48 7.00
CA TYR A 211 -14.51 -1.60 6.79
C TYR A 211 -15.12 -2.44 7.89
N GLN A 212 -16.43 -2.27 8.09
CA GLN A 212 -17.17 -2.99 9.10
C GLN A 212 -17.99 -4.11 8.46
N THR A 213 -17.93 -5.31 9.04
CA THR A 213 -18.80 -6.43 8.61
C THR A 213 -20.23 -6.25 9.11
N LYS A 214 -21.14 -7.11 8.65
CA LYS A 214 -22.52 -7.18 9.16
C LYS A 214 -22.58 -7.39 10.67
N ASP A 215 -21.62 -8.12 11.23
CA ASP A 215 -21.50 -8.40 12.67
C ASP A 215 -20.79 -7.28 13.45
N LEU A 216 -20.68 -6.09 12.87
CA LEU A 216 -20.04 -4.91 13.46
C LEU A 216 -18.55 -5.10 13.79
N LYS A 217 -17.90 -6.05 13.10
CA LYS A 217 -16.47 -6.30 13.25
C LYS A 217 -15.68 -5.39 12.32
N ASP A 218 -14.69 -4.68 12.86
CA ASP A 218 -13.76 -3.88 12.04
C ASP A 218 -12.70 -4.78 11.41
N ILE A 219 -12.71 -4.83 10.08
CA ILE A 219 -11.74 -5.57 9.29
C ILE A 219 -10.76 -4.58 8.66
N LEU A 220 -9.48 -4.85 8.89
CA LEU A 220 -8.39 -4.13 8.27
C LEU A 220 -7.97 -4.88 7.01
N HIS A 221 -8.17 -4.25 5.86
CA HIS A 221 -7.59 -4.69 4.60
C HIS A 221 -6.21 -4.03 4.42
N ILE A 222 -5.18 -4.83 4.14
CA ILE A 222 -3.81 -4.36 3.88
C ILE A 222 -3.44 -4.82 2.47
N SER A 223 -3.02 -3.89 1.62
CA SER A 223 -2.65 -4.18 0.23
C SER A 223 -1.25 -3.67 -0.10
N GLY A 224 -0.56 -4.41 -0.97
CA GLY A 224 0.73 -4.03 -1.52
C GLY A 224 1.15 -4.93 -2.67
N VAL A 225 2.46 -4.94 -2.93
CA VAL A 225 3.07 -5.78 -3.96
C VAL A 225 4.19 -6.60 -3.35
N ILE A 226 4.19 -7.90 -3.66
CA ILE A 226 5.34 -8.76 -3.42
C ILE A 226 6.34 -8.51 -4.54
N ILE A 227 7.52 -8.04 -4.13
CA ILE A 227 8.64 -7.72 -5.01
C ILE A 227 9.46 -8.99 -5.22
N ARG A 228 9.66 -9.37 -6.48
CA ARG A 228 10.48 -10.53 -6.86
C ARG A 228 11.79 -10.11 -7.51
N ASP A 229 12.65 -11.09 -7.78
CA ASP A 229 13.92 -10.94 -8.46
C ASP A 229 13.82 -10.19 -9.81
N THR A 230 12.70 -10.35 -10.51
CA THR A 230 12.34 -9.56 -11.69
C THR A 230 11.06 -8.75 -11.44
N GLU A 231 11.09 -7.48 -11.84
CA GLU A 231 9.96 -6.56 -11.63
C GLU A 231 8.67 -7.07 -12.32
N GLN A 232 8.81 -7.72 -13.48
CA GLN A 232 7.70 -8.30 -14.24
C GLN A 232 6.98 -9.44 -13.52
N HIS A 233 7.64 -10.09 -12.55
CA HIS A 233 7.05 -11.15 -11.72
C HIS A 233 6.53 -10.63 -10.38
N SER A 234 6.69 -9.34 -10.10
CA SER A 234 6.09 -8.72 -8.93
C SER A 234 4.58 -8.69 -9.11
N HIS A 235 3.83 -9.00 -8.06
CA HIS A 235 2.38 -9.16 -8.12
C HIS A 235 1.72 -8.59 -6.88
N GLU A 236 0.43 -8.27 -7.01
CA GLU A 236 -0.37 -7.75 -5.90
C GLU A 236 -0.55 -8.80 -4.81
N PHE A 237 -0.59 -8.32 -3.59
CA PHE A 237 -0.82 -9.11 -2.40
C PHE A 237 -1.71 -8.33 -1.46
N SER A 238 -2.70 -9.00 -0.88
CA SER A 238 -3.48 -8.39 0.20
C SER A 238 -3.89 -9.40 1.26
N ILE A 239 -4.15 -8.90 2.47
CA ILE A 239 -4.77 -9.68 3.52
C ILE A 239 -5.87 -8.89 4.22
N GLU A 240 -6.83 -9.59 4.79
CA GLU A 240 -7.84 -9.03 5.67
C GLU A 240 -7.75 -9.67 7.04
N ILE A 241 -7.72 -8.84 8.07
CA ILE A 241 -7.49 -9.25 9.46
C ILE A 241 -8.40 -8.48 10.40
N ASP A 242 -8.69 -9.05 11.56
CA ASP A 242 -9.35 -8.33 12.65
C ASP A 242 -8.47 -7.13 13.07
N LEU A 243 -9.02 -5.91 13.01
CA LEU A 243 -8.32 -4.72 13.49
C LEU A 243 -8.22 -4.71 15.03
N ASN A 244 -9.27 -5.18 15.70
CA ASN A 244 -9.43 -5.15 17.16
C ASN A 244 -8.99 -6.45 17.84
N GLY A 245 -8.77 -7.52 17.06
CA GLY A 245 -8.40 -8.84 17.56
C GLY A 245 -6.97 -8.91 18.08
N ASP A 246 -6.76 -9.74 19.10
CA ASP A 246 -5.46 -10.13 19.62
C ASP A 246 -4.86 -11.34 18.87
N LYS A 247 -5.71 -12.12 18.20
CA LYS A 247 -5.32 -13.28 17.40
C LYS A 247 -4.59 -12.88 16.11
N GLU A 248 -3.72 -13.77 15.66
CA GLU A 248 -3.05 -13.72 14.35
C GLU A 248 -3.90 -14.39 13.25
N ASP A 249 -5.22 -14.18 13.30
CA ASP A 249 -6.15 -14.76 12.34
C ASP A 249 -6.18 -13.93 11.04
N VAL A 250 -6.10 -14.62 9.91
CA VAL A 250 -6.21 -14.06 8.55
C VAL A 250 -7.51 -14.55 7.93
N TYR A 251 -8.39 -13.63 7.57
CA TYR A 251 -9.72 -13.95 7.06
C TYR A 251 -9.78 -14.00 5.54
N PHE A 252 -8.94 -13.20 4.90
CA PHE A 252 -8.75 -13.22 3.46
C PHE A 252 -7.28 -13.05 3.15
N LEU A 253 -6.83 -13.72 2.09
CA LEU A 253 -5.49 -13.61 1.54
C LEU A 253 -5.62 -13.64 0.02
N ASP A 254 -5.28 -12.54 -0.62
CA ASP A 254 -5.17 -12.46 -2.08
C ASP A 254 -3.71 -12.64 -2.49
N TYR A 255 -3.48 -13.65 -3.31
CA TYR A 255 -2.19 -14.03 -3.88
C TYR A 255 -2.32 -14.33 -5.39
N LYS A 256 -3.23 -13.64 -6.07
CA LYS A 256 -3.50 -13.94 -7.48
C LYS A 256 -2.52 -13.22 -8.40
N LEU A 257 -2.08 -13.95 -9.42
CA LEU A 257 -1.41 -13.36 -10.57
C LEU A 257 -2.44 -12.66 -11.46
N LEU A 258 -2.23 -11.39 -11.77
CA LEU A 258 -2.97 -10.70 -12.85
C LEU A 258 -2.64 -11.29 -14.24
N ILE A 259 -1.63 -12.14 -14.33
CA ILE A 259 -1.11 -12.74 -15.56
C ILE A 259 -1.90 -14.01 -15.90
N PHE A 260 -3.21 -13.91 -16.18
CA PHE A 260 -3.98 -14.92 -16.94
C PHE A 260 -5.34 -14.41 -17.44
N GLN A 261 -5.54 -13.09 -17.55
CA GLN A 261 -6.84 -12.56 -18.00
C GLN A 261 -6.98 -12.37 -19.52
N SER A 262 -6.01 -12.74 -20.36
CA SER A 262 -6.13 -12.49 -21.81
C SER A 262 -6.35 -13.69 -22.72
N ASP A 263 -6.34 -14.96 -22.28
CA ASP A 263 -6.58 -16.05 -23.27
C ASP A 263 -7.27 -17.34 -22.82
N GLN A 264 -7.61 -17.57 -21.56
CA GLN A 264 -8.54 -18.66 -21.20
C GLN A 264 -9.41 -18.26 -20.02
N LEU A 265 -10.63 -17.81 -20.33
CA LEU A 265 -11.78 -17.87 -19.43
C LEU A 265 -12.04 -19.33 -19.06
N LEU A 266 -11.23 -19.86 -18.15
CA LEU A 266 -11.62 -20.98 -17.29
C LEU A 266 -12.68 -20.43 -16.35
N GLN A 267 -13.91 -20.57 -16.82
CA GLN A 267 -15.10 -20.62 -16.01
C GLN A 267 -14.85 -21.50 -14.78
N LEU A 268 -14.65 -20.86 -13.64
CA LEU A 268 -15.02 -21.39 -12.34
C LEU A 268 -16.01 -20.42 -11.68
N VAL A 269 -17.01 -20.03 -12.48
CA VAL A 269 -18.39 -20.19 -12.00
C VAL A 269 -18.55 -21.69 -11.82
N VAL A 270 -18.69 -22.11 -10.58
CA VAL A 270 -19.17 -23.44 -10.24
C VAL A 270 -20.38 -23.72 -11.14
N ASN A 271 -20.23 -24.70 -12.03
CA ASN A 271 -21.35 -25.31 -12.73
C ASN A 271 -22.26 -25.97 -11.68
N THR A 272 -23.16 -25.19 -11.11
CA THR A 272 -24.35 -25.65 -10.38
C THR A 272 -25.58 -24.99 -10.98
N CYS A 273 -25.84 -25.34 -12.24
CA CYS A 273 -27.18 -25.43 -12.80
C CYS A 273 -27.21 -26.66 -13.73
N ARG A 274 -27.42 -27.81 -13.11
CA ARG A 274 -28.15 -28.94 -13.68
C ARG A 274 -29.20 -29.36 -12.67
#